data_AF-A0A514WH82-F1
#
_entry.id   AF-A0A514WH82-F1
#
_cell.length_a   1.000
_cell.length_b   1.000
_cell.length_c   1.000
_cell.angle_alpha   90.00
_cell.angle_beta   90.00
_cell.angle_gamma   90.00
#
_symmetry.space_group_name_H-M   'P 1'
#
loop_
_entity.id
_entity.type
_entity.pdbx_description
1 polymer ?
#
loop_
_entity_poly.entity_id
_entity_poly.type
_entity_poly.pdbx_seq_one_letter_code
_entity_poly.pdbx_strand_id
1 'polypeptide(L)'
;MGEHAFALDASGLSAPGVTFWTAWRGGALAGFAALKELDKDAAELKSMRAAPDARGTGVGRALLDHVVAEARARGHARLYLETGTAPLHQPAIGLYRSRGFTSCPPFADYEASPHNQFMMLALSPAGRTA
;
A
#
# COMPACT_ATOMS: atom_id res chain seq x y z
N MET A 1 9.61 -20.87 16.19
CA MET A 1 8.80 -19.70 16.57
C MET A 1 9.77 -18.55 16.75
N GLY A 2 9.95 -17.75 15.70
CA GLY A 2 10.93 -16.67 15.65
C GLY A 2 10.21 -15.38 15.30
N GLU A 3 9.76 -14.66 16.31
CA GLU A 3 9.15 -13.35 16.18
C GLU A 3 10.25 -12.28 16.12
N HIS A 4 10.87 -12.14 14.96
CA HIS A 4 11.65 -10.93 14.68
C HIS A 4 10.69 -9.82 14.28
N ALA A 5 10.04 -9.20 15.27
CA ALA A 5 9.38 -7.93 15.10
C ALA A 5 10.45 -6.83 15.17
N PHE A 6 11.01 -6.45 14.03
CA PHE A 6 11.82 -5.24 13.94
C PHE A 6 10.86 -4.05 14.06
N ALA A 7 10.64 -3.58 15.29
CA ALA A 7 10.12 -2.25 15.50
C ALA A 7 11.21 -1.27 15.05
N LEU A 8 11.09 -0.78 13.82
CA LEU A 8 11.88 0.38 13.38
C LEU A 8 11.52 1.53 14.31
N ASP A 9 12.55 2.11 14.93
CA ASP A 9 12.44 3.38 15.64
C ASP A 9 11.75 4.40 14.71
N ALA A 10 10.86 5.24 15.25
CA ALA A 10 10.04 6.16 14.46
C ALA A 10 10.88 7.09 13.55
N SER A 11 12.15 7.32 13.90
CA SER A 11 13.12 8.04 13.06
C SER A 11 13.39 7.36 11.71
N GLY A 12 13.33 6.03 11.62
CA GLY A 12 13.44 5.27 10.37
C GLY A 12 12.16 5.26 9.52
N LEU A 13 11.02 5.66 10.09
CA LEU A 13 9.75 5.82 9.37
C LEU A 13 9.62 7.20 8.71
N SER A 14 10.42 8.18 9.15
CA SER A 14 10.37 9.57 8.67
C SER A 14 11.34 9.80 7.52
N ALA A 15 11.12 9.11 6.40
CA ALA A 15 11.76 9.50 5.14
C ALA A 15 10.95 10.65 4.49
N PRO A 16 11.61 11.67 3.90
CA PRO A 16 10.92 12.68 3.11
C PRO A 16 10.03 12.01 2.04
N GLY A 17 8.80 12.50 1.88
CA GLY A 17 7.86 11.97 0.90
C GLY A 17 7.17 10.65 1.30
N VAL A 18 7.30 10.19 2.56
CA VAL A 18 6.51 9.06 3.09
C VAL A 18 5.42 9.58 4.03
N THR A 19 4.18 9.14 3.81
CA THR A 19 3.05 9.37 4.72
C THR A 19 2.52 8.04 5.23
N PHE A 20 2.22 7.96 6.52
CA PHE A 20 1.78 6.76 7.20
C PHE A 20 0.40 6.97 7.83
N TRP A 21 -0.50 6.00 7.66
CA TRP A 21 -1.83 6.01 8.28
C TRP A 21 -2.06 4.76 9.10
N THR A 22 -2.83 4.94 10.17
CA THR A 22 -3.32 3.86 11.03
C THR A 22 -4.84 3.80 10.94
N ALA A 23 -5.39 2.59 10.88
CA ALA A 23 -6.81 2.33 10.98
C ALA A 23 -7.13 1.87 12.40
N TRP A 24 -8.21 2.41 12.99
CA TRP A 24 -8.62 2.11 14.36
C TRP A 24 -10.06 1.59 14.38
N ARG A 25 -10.36 0.65 15.28
CA ARG A 25 -11.71 0.15 15.54
C ARG A 25 -11.96 0.09 17.05
N GLY A 26 -12.93 0.86 17.55
CA GLY A 26 -13.31 0.84 18.97
C GLY A 26 -12.15 1.09 19.94
N GLY A 27 -11.15 1.90 19.54
CA GLY A 27 -9.95 2.18 20.32
C GLY A 27 -8.76 1.24 20.09
N ALA A 28 -8.93 0.13 19.37
CA ALA A 28 -7.84 -0.78 19.02
C ALA A 28 -7.23 -0.46 17.65
N LEU A 29 -5.90 -0.56 17.55
CA LEU A 29 -5.18 -0.46 16.28
C LEU A 29 -5.55 -1.66 15.39
N ALA A 30 -6.25 -1.39 14.29
CA ALA A 30 -6.80 -2.40 13.40
C ALA A 30 -5.93 -2.63 12.15
N GLY A 31 -5.02 -1.72 11.82
CA GLY A 31 -4.11 -1.87 10.70
C GLY A 31 -3.36 -0.58 10.36
N PHE A 32 -2.53 -0.63 9.34
CA PHE A 32 -1.75 0.51 8.86
C PHE A 32 -1.40 0.38 7.38
N ALA A 33 -1.01 1.49 6.77
CA ALA A 33 -0.51 1.59 5.41
C ALA A 33 0.40 2.81 5.27
N ALA A 34 1.30 2.79 4.28
CA ALA A 34 2.14 3.92 3.93
C ALA A 34 2.05 4.25 2.43
N LEU A 35 2.20 5.53 2.09
CA LEU A 35 2.37 6.01 0.72
C LEU A 35 3.73 6.69 0.63
N LYS A 36 4.56 6.26 -0.32
CA LYS A 36 5.85 6.87 -0.64
C LYS A 36 5.76 7.54 -2.01
N GLU A 37 6.12 8.81 -2.09
CA GLU A 37 6.26 9.51 -3.36
C GLU A 37 7.49 9.00 -4.11
N LEU A 38 7.32 8.65 -5.38
CA LEU A 38 8.41 8.19 -6.26
C LEU A 38 8.87 9.33 -7.17
N ASP A 39 7.91 9.98 -7.83
CA ASP A 39 8.11 11.14 -8.68
C ASP A 39 6.83 11.99 -8.74
N LYS A 40 6.82 13.05 -9.55
CA LYS A 40 5.68 13.98 -9.68
C LYS A 40 4.35 13.29 -10.08
N ASP A 41 4.42 12.19 -10.83
CA ASP A 41 3.26 11.49 -11.38
C ASP A 41 3.04 10.11 -10.74
N ALA A 42 3.93 9.65 -9.85
CA ALA A 42 3.91 8.30 -9.31
C ALA A 42 4.17 8.23 -7.81
N ALA A 43 3.46 7.32 -7.16
CA ALA A 43 3.68 6.95 -5.77
C ALA A 43 3.60 5.43 -5.58
N GLU A 44 4.01 4.97 -4.40
CA GLU A 44 4.08 3.58 -4.00
C GLU A 44 3.27 3.34 -2.72
N LEU A 45 2.33 2.40 -2.75
CA LEU A 45 1.72 1.84 -1.55
C LEU A 45 2.71 0.86 -0.90
N LYS A 46 3.07 1.12 0.36
CA LYS A 46 3.99 0.31 1.16
C LYS A 46 3.36 -0.10 2.48
N SER A 47 3.96 -1.13 3.09
CA SER A 47 3.72 -1.49 4.49
C SER A 47 2.23 -1.64 4.84
N MET A 48 1.39 -2.13 3.93
CA MET A 48 -0.04 -2.26 4.19
C MET A 48 -0.32 -3.58 4.93
N ARG A 49 -0.93 -3.49 6.13
CA ARG A 49 -1.31 -4.67 6.91
C ARG A 49 -2.51 -4.40 7.81
N ALA A 50 -3.44 -5.36 7.84
CA ALA A 50 -4.47 -5.42 8.87
C ALA A 50 -3.99 -6.27 10.05
N ALA A 51 -4.37 -5.86 11.27
CA ALA A 51 -4.18 -6.66 12.47
C ALA A 51 -4.88 -8.03 12.31
N PRO A 52 -4.33 -9.13 12.86
CA PRO A 52 -4.93 -10.45 12.74
C PRO A 52 -6.41 -10.49 13.11
N ASP A 53 -6.78 -9.85 14.22
CA ASP A 53 -8.16 -9.82 14.76
C ASP A 53 -9.09 -8.89 13.95
N ALA A 54 -8.54 -8.08 13.05
CA ALA A 54 -9.28 -7.20 12.16
C ALA A 54 -9.44 -7.76 10.74
N ARG A 55 -8.93 -8.97 10.45
CA ARG A 55 -9.07 -9.60 9.13
C ARG A 55 -10.54 -9.95 8.85
N GLY A 56 -10.95 -9.85 7.58
CA GLY A 56 -12.34 -10.09 7.18
C GLY A 56 -13.32 -8.97 7.54
N THR A 57 -12.86 -7.89 8.19
CA THR A 57 -13.75 -6.80 8.66
C THR A 57 -13.78 -5.58 7.73
N GLY A 58 -13.07 -5.65 6.60
CA GLY A 58 -12.97 -4.54 5.64
C GLY A 58 -11.84 -3.54 5.91
N VAL A 59 -11.04 -3.71 6.97
CA VAL A 59 -9.95 -2.75 7.32
C VAL A 59 -8.92 -2.60 6.20
N GLY A 60 -8.45 -3.70 5.60
CA GLY A 60 -7.50 -3.62 4.47
C GLY A 60 -8.10 -2.87 3.27
N ARG A 61 -9.41 -3.04 3.04
CA ARG A 61 -10.15 -2.36 1.99
C ARG A 61 -10.22 -0.84 2.25
N ALA A 62 -10.51 -0.45 3.49
CA ALA A 62 -10.56 0.95 3.90
C ALA A 62 -9.19 1.64 3.80
N LEU A 63 -8.12 0.96 4.24
CA LEU A 63 -6.75 1.46 4.13
C LEU A 63 -6.34 1.66 2.66
N LEU A 64 -6.60 0.67 1.80
CA LEU A 64 -6.29 0.77 0.38
C LEU A 64 -7.04 1.93 -0.28
N ASP A 65 -8.32 2.09 0.03
CA ASP A 65 -9.14 3.19 -0.52
C ASP A 65 -8.63 4.56 -0.11
N HIS A 66 -8.27 4.69 1.17
CA HIS A 66 -7.68 5.91 1.69
C HIS A 66 -6.39 6.27 0.95
N VAL A 67 -5.48 5.30 0.77
CA VAL A 67 -4.22 5.53 0.06
C VAL A 67 -4.43 5.87 -1.42
N VAL A 68 -5.37 5.19 -2.10
CA VAL A 68 -5.71 5.51 -3.50
C VAL A 68 -6.30 6.91 -3.62
N ALA A 69 -7.18 7.31 -2.70
CA ALA A 69 -7.77 8.64 -2.69
C ALA A 69 -6.70 9.72 -2.43
N GLU A 70 -5.80 9.49 -1.48
CA GLU A 70 -4.69 10.39 -1.20
C GLU A 70 -3.77 10.54 -2.41
N ALA A 71 -3.39 9.43 -3.06
CA ALA A 71 -2.53 9.47 -4.22
C ALA A 71 -3.14 10.28 -5.37
N ARG A 72 -4.47 10.19 -5.56
CA ARG A 72 -5.22 11.03 -6.50
C ARG A 72 -5.24 12.50 -6.10
N ALA A 73 -5.45 12.79 -4.81
CA ALA A 73 -5.49 14.16 -4.29
C ALA A 73 -4.13 14.87 -4.45
N ARG A 74 -3.03 14.12 -4.34
CA ARG A 74 -1.67 14.61 -4.63
C ARG A 74 -1.35 14.77 -6.11
N GLY A 75 -2.27 14.37 -7.01
CA GLY A 75 -2.11 14.52 -8.45
C GLY A 75 -1.29 13.41 -9.12
N HIS A 76 -0.99 12.31 -8.42
CA HIS A 76 -0.31 11.18 -9.06
C HIS A 76 -1.21 10.52 -10.10
N ALA A 77 -0.61 10.12 -11.22
CA ALA A 77 -1.25 9.39 -12.30
C ALA A 77 -1.12 7.87 -12.13
N ARG A 78 -0.18 7.40 -11.28
CA ARG A 78 0.11 5.97 -11.10
C ARG A 78 0.40 5.66 -9.63
N LEU A 79 -0.17 4.56 -9.15
CA LEU A 79 0.14 4.00 -7.83
C LEU A 79 0.70 2.59 -8.00
N TYR A 80 1.92 2.38 -7.53
CA TYR A 80 2.63 1.11 -7.60
C TYR A 80 2.58 0.38 -6.26
N LEU A 81 2.75 -0.93 -6.28
CA LEU A 81 3.05 -1.73 -5.11
C LEU A 81 3.91 -2.94 -5.48
N GLU A 82 4.71 -3.38 -4.52
CA GLU A 82 5.39 -4.66 -4.50
C GLU A 82 4.71 -5.56 -3.45
N THR A 83 4.55 -6.84 -3.76
CA THR A 83 4.03 -7.82 -2.81
C THR A 83 4.62 -9.19 -3.07
N GLY A 84 4.77 -9.97 -2.00
CA GLY A 84 5.23 -11.36 -2.11
C GLY A 84 4.26 -12.26 -2.88
N THR A 85 4.78 -13.32 -3.49
CA THR A 85 4.02 -14.30 -4.31
C THR A 85 3.46 -15.47 -3.49
N ALA A 86 3.91 -15.65 -2.25
CA ALA A 86 3.52 -16.77 -1.39
C ALA A 86 2.00 -16.79 -1.06
N PRO A 87 1.42 -17.96 -0.73
CA PRO A 87 -0.02 -18.10 -0.47
C PRO A 87 -0.58 -17.13 0.58
N LEU A 88 0.23 -16.74 1.58
CA LEU A 88 -0.18 -15.80 2.62
C LEU A 88 -0.51 -14.39 2.10
N HIS A 89 -0.01 -14.01 0.91
CA HIS A 89 -0.26 -12.72 0.27
C HIS A 89 -1.49 -12.73 -0.63
N GLN A 90 -2.05 -13.90 -0.96
CA GLN A 90 -3.20 -14.02 -1.88
C GLN A 90 -4.42 -13.19 -1.48
N PRO A 91 -4.78 -13.04 -0.18
CA PRO A 91 -5.86 -12.14 0.22
C PRO A 91 -5.59 -10.66 -0.15
N ALA A 92 -4.34 -10.20 0.01
CA ALA A 92 -3.96 -8.84 -0.35
C ALA A 92 -3.93 -8.66 -1.88
N ILE A 93 -3.37 -9.63 -2.61
CA ILE A 93 -3.36 -9.65 -4.08
C ILE A 93 -4.78 -9.60 -4.65
N GLY A 94 -5.70 -10.39 -4.10
CA GLY A 94 -7.12 -10.37 -4.47
C GLY A 94 -7.76 -9.01 -4.21
N LEU A 95 -7.47 -8.38 -3.07
CA LEU A 95 -7.92 -7.03 -2.76
C LEU A 95 -7.37 -6.00 -3.76
N TYR A 96 -6.07 -6.03 -4.09
CA TYR A 96 -5.48 -5.12 -5.07
C TYR A 96 -6.14 -5.28 -6.45
N ARG A 97 -6.28 -6.52 -6.93
CA ARG A 97 -6.96 -6.82 -8.20
C ARG A 97 -8.40 -6.31 -8.21
N SER A 98 -9.13 -6.44 -7.11
CA SER A 98 -10.50 -5.93 -6.99
C SER A 98 -10.59 -4.39 -7.13
N ARG A 99 -9.48 -3.68 -6.93
CA ARG A 99 -9.36 -2.22 -7.12
C ARG A 99 -8.75 -1.81 -8.45
N GLY A 100 -8.56 -2.76 -9.36
CA GLY A 100 -8.05 -2.50 -10.70
C GLY A 100 -6.53 -2.46 -10.79
N PHE A 101 -5.81 -2.89 -9.76
CA PHE A 101 -4.36 -3.09 -9.91
C PHE A 101 -4.08 -4.23 -10.89
N THR A 102 -3.17 -3.97 -11.83
CA THR A 102 -2.72 -4.93 -12.84
C THR A 102 -1.24 -5.20 -12.68
N SER A 103 -0.77 -6.39 -13.08
CA SER A 103 0.66 -6.71 -13.07
C SER A 103 1.47 -5.70 -13.89
N CYS A 104 2.67 -5.36 -13.42
CA CYS A 104 3.61 -4.49 -14.13
C CYS A 104 5.06 -4.98 -14.00
N PRO A 105 6.01 -4.44 -14.77
CA PRO A 105 7.44 -4.64 -14.52
C PRO A 105 7.86 -4.07 -13.15
N PRO A 106 9.07 -4.40 -12.67
CA PRO A 106 9.68 -3.74 -11.52
C PRO A 106 9.73 -2.21 -11.69
N PHE A 107 9.72 -1.49 -10.59
CA PHE A 107 9.72 -0.03 -10.56
C PHE A 107 10.69 0.48 -9.49
N ALA A 108 11.09 1.76 -9.57
CA ALA A 108 12.11 2.34 -8.71
C ALA A 108 13.38 1.44 -8.68
N ASP A 109 13.93 1.20 -7.49
CA ASP A 109 15.14 0.38 -7.31
C ASP A 109 14.84 -1.11 -7.04
N TYR A 110 13.60 -1.55 -7.28
CA TYR A 110 13.21 -2.94 -7.05
C TYR A 110 13.69 -3.87 -8.17
N GLU A 111 14.21 -5.03 -7.78
CA GLU A 111 14.56 -6.12 -8.68
C GLU A 111 13.52 -7.25 -8.65
N ALA A 112 13.24 -7.82 -9.82
CA ALA A 112 12.38 -8.99 -9.92
C ALA A 112 13.07 -10.23 -9.34
N SER A 113 12.30 -11.03 -8.60
CA SER A 113 12.71 -12.32 -8.07
C SER A 113 11.53 -13.29 -8.12
N PRO A 114 11.75 -14.61 -7.92
CA PRO A 114 10.65 -15.57 -7.79
C PRO A 114 9.69 -15.29 -6.60
N HIS A 115 10.11 -14.45 -5.65
CA HIS A 115 9.41 -14.22 -4.40
C HIS A 115 8.55 -12.96 -4.37
N ASN A 116 8.67 -12.08 -5.37
CA ASN A 116 7.92 -10.83 -5.47
C ASN A 116 7.17 -10.69 -6.79
N GLN A 117 6.16 -9.84 -6.76
CA GLN A 117 5.45 -9.38 -7.95
C GLN A 117 5.09 -7.91 -7.77
N PHE A 118 4.96 -7.21 -8.89
CA PHE A 118 4.68 -5.79 -8.93
C PHE A 118 3.31 -5.55 -9.55
N MET A 119 2.58 -4.60 -8.99
CA MET A 119 1.27 -4.21 -9.52
C MET A 119 1.18 -2.68 -9.59
N MET A 120 0.40 -2.21 -10.56
CA MET A 120 0.17 -0.79 -10.80
C MET A 120 -1.32 -0.53 -10.98
N LEU A 121 -1.79 0.56 -10.39
CA LEU A 121 -3.09 1.14 -10.61
C LEU A 121 -2.94 2.48 -11.34
N ALA A 122 -3.57 2.59 -12.50
CA ALA A 122 -3.72 3.87 -13.17
C ALA A 122 -4.70 4.75 -12.39
N LEU A 123 -4.25 5.91 -11.95
CA LEU A 123 -5.07 6.90 -11.28
C LEU A 123 -5.54 7.89 -12.33
N SER A 124 -6.82 7.84 -12.68
CA SER A 124 -7.43 8.98 -13.39
C SER A 124 -7.31 10.20 -12.48
N PRO A 125 -6.83 11.36 -12.97
CA PRO A 125 -6.88 12.57 -12.19
C PRO A 125 -8.33 12.78 -11.74
N ALA A 126 -8.53 13.14 -10.47
CA ALA A 126 -9.84 13.61 -10.04
C ALA A 126 -10.23 14.71 -11.03
N GLY A 127 -11.34 14.50 -11.76
CA GLY A 127 -11.75 15.38 -12.85
C GLY A 127 -11.65 16.81 -12.35
N ARG A 128 -10.79 17.62 -12.98
CA ARG A 128 -10.71 19.05 -12.70
C ARG A 128 -12.09 19.60 -13.01
N THR A 129 -12.91 19.74 -11.99
CA THR A 129 -14.14 20.50 -12.06
C THR A 129 -13.67 21.93 -12.20
N ALA A 130 -13.81 22.46 -13.42
CA ALA A 130 -13.64 23.86 -13.72
C ALA A 130 -14.69 24.69 -12.96
#